data_AF-A0A098GAB7-F1
#
_entry.id   AF-A0A098GAB7-F1
#
_cell.length_a   1.000
_cell.length_b   1.000
_cell.length_c   1.000
_cell.angle_alpha   90.00
_cell.angle_beta   90.00
_cell.angle_gamma   90.00
#
_symmetry.space_group_name_H-M   'P 1'
#
loop_
_entity.id
_entity.type
_entity.pdbx_description
1 polymer ?
#
loop_
_entity_poly.entity_id
_entity_poly.type
_entity_poly.pdbx_seq_one_letter_code
_entity_poly.pdbx_strand_id
1 'polypeptide(L)'
;MYPLPILDIWDFDQTITIAHTAGIQEAFGPGNNTKSNLDEKIAHDDKRFCAVATFHQDPEYVLSYFLPLLKLTETDVETEKTETLAFKHHRLTKFYLKGRPQPFIIATPLLENYENNVKTIYIQGKNIMLESISTALPPCSEYHYYDDSERCYTKAREKGIFHCYYVDKDASRLSFKKEYHLTAAAELSVLLNAYKRLQEGLEIPSPNSETPLVALSFYSNKTVSDKGKDLELEQKADRGQLQAVNSLFAFINSSSTAEIEGLELLAEDELGLLIKDWETKNKVTLDQFVSRLREDRLAVEEYVSDDEHYENVEFLKLG
;
A
#
# COMPACT_ATOMS: atom_id res chain seq x y z
N MET A 1 -8.68 -6.55 17.30
CA MET A 1 -8.58 -6.61 15.83
C MET A 1 -7.19 -7.12 15.46
N TYR A 2 -6.99 -7.67 14.26
CA TYR A 2 -5.65 -8.08 13.80
C TYR A 2 -4.81 -6.82 13.51
N PRO A 3 -3.47 -6.86 13.64
CA PRO A 3 -2.63 -5.73 13.23
C PRO A 3 -2.92 -5.38 11.76
N LEU A 4 -2.91 -4.09 11.45
CA LEU A 4 -3.08 -3.60 10.08
C LEU A 4 -2.07 -4.31 9.14
N PRO A 5 -2.53 -4.92 8.04
CA PRO A 5 -1.69 -5.76 7.20
C PRO A 5 -0.69 -4.92 6.37
N ILE A 6 0.31 -5.60 5.84
CA ILE A 6 1.27 -5.07 4.86
C ILE A 6 0.86 -5.55 3.47
N LEU A 7 0.90 -4.69 2.46
CA LEU A 7 0.63 -5.05 1.07
C LEU A 7 1.91 -5.00 0.22
N ASP A 8 2.29 -6.14 -0.37
CA ASP A 8 3.32 -6.21 -1.39
C ASP A 8 2.69 -6.34 -2.77
N ILE A 9 3.01 -5.41 -3.66
CA ILE A 9 2.61 -5.45 -5.06
C ILE A 9 3.84 -5.70 -5.92
N TRP A 10 3.79 -6.77 -6.71
CA TRP A 10 4.90 -7.18 -7.56
C TRP A 10 4.55 -6.93 -9.03
N ASP A 11 5.50 -6.46 -9.82
CA ASP A 11 5.48 -6.75 -11.25
C ASP A 11 5.79 -8.24 -11.49
N PHE A 12 5.51 -8.73 -12.69
CA PHE A 12 5.68 -10.12 -13.07
C PHE A 12 6.91 -10.34 -13.97
N ASP A 13 6.84 -9.89 -15.22
CA ASP A 13 7.90 -10.12 -16.19
C ASP A 13 9.21 -9.48 -15.74
N GLN A 14 10.30 -10.24 -15.77
CA GLN A 14 11.65 -9.82 -15.35
C GLN A 14 11.79 -9.33 -13.89
N THR A 15 10.70 -9.33 -13.12
CA THR A 15 10.67 -9.08 -11.68
C THR A 15 10.57 -10.40 -10.91
N ILE A 16 9.54 -11.20 -11.22
CA ILE A 16 9.36 -12.58 -10.74
C ILE A 16 10.04 -13.55 -11.71
N THR A 17 9.88 -13.30 -13.02
CA THR A 17 10.46 -14.17 -14.03
C THR A 17 11.91 -13.81 -14.34
N ILE A 18 12.70 -14.76 -14.85
CA ILE A 18 14.07 -14.50 -15.33
C ILE A 18 14.00 -13.81 -16.70
N ALA A 19 13.23 -14.37 -17.62
CA ALA A 19 13.01 -13.88 -18.96
C ALA A 19 11.57 -13.33 -19.12
N HIS A 20 11.44 -12.35 -20.01
CA HIS A 20 10.15 -11.82 -20.43
C HIS A 20 9.33 -12.89 -21.16
N THR A 21 8.06 -13.05 -20.80
CA THR A 21 7.22 -14.17 -21.23
C THR A 21 6.17 -13.81 -22.28
N ALA A 22 5.87 -12.52 -22.49
CA ALA A 22 4.83 -12.13 -23.42
C ALA A 22 5.07 -12.64 -24.85
N GLY A 23 4.07 -13.32 -25.41
CA GLY A 23 4.09 -13.87 -26.78
C GLY A 23 4.82 -15.21 -26.91
N ILE A 24 5.43 -15.72 -25.84
CA ILE A 24 6.18 -16.99 -25.80
C ILE A 24 5.89 -17.78 -24.51
N GLN A 25 4.68 -17.61 -23.97
CA GLN A 25 4.27 -18.20 -22.68
C GLN A 25 4.42 -19.72 -22.66
N GLU A 26 4.19 -20.40 -23.79
CA GLU A 26 4.31 -21.86 -23.91
C GLU A 26 5.74 -22.38 -23.68
N ALA A 27 6.76 -21.54 -23.86
CA ALA A 27 8.16 -21.93 -23.67
C ALA A 27 8.64 -21.82 -22.21
N PHE A 28 7.86 -21.14 -21.36
CA PHE A 28 8.28 -20.78 -20.00
C PHE A 28 7.23 -21.16 -18.97
N GLY A 29 7.68 -21.69 -17.84
CA GLY A 29 6.83 -21.95 -16.69
C GLY A 29 7.58 -21.73 -15.37
N PRO A 30 6.89 -21.90 -14.24
CA PRO A 30 7.47 -21.67 -12.91
C PRO A 30 8.75 -22.46 -12.67
N GLY A 31 8.84 -23.69 -13.19
CA GLY A 31 9.99 -24.57 -12.97
C GLY A 31 11.28 -24.17 -13.69
N ASN A 32 11.23 -23.31 -14.70
CA ASN A 32 12.40 -22.96 -15.51
C ASN A 32 12.66 -21.46 -15.69
N ASN A 33 11.71 -20.60 -15.29
CA ASN A 33 11.79 -19.16 -15.54
C ASN A 33 11.49 -18.29 -14.31
N THR A 34 11.60 -18.82 -13.09
CA THR A 34 11.39 -18.07 -11.84
C THR A 34 12.73 -17.63 -11.26
N LYS A 35 12.87 -16.35 -10.85
CA LYS A 35 14.08 -15.90 -10.16
C LYS A 35 14.24 -16.64 -8.83
N SER A 36 15.48 -16.97 -8.49
CA SER A 36 15.80 -17.53 -7.17
C SER A 36 15.69 -16.47 -6.05
N ASN A 37 15.58 -16.93 -4.80
CA ASN A 37 15.40 -16.12 -3.57
C ASN A 37 14.06 -15.36 -3.45
N LEU A 38 13.02 -15.79 -4.18
CA LEU A 38 11.66 -15.26 -4.03
C LEU A 38 10.89 -15.92 -2.86
N ASP A 39 11.18 -17.19 -2.55
CA ASP A 39 10.46 -18.01 -1.56
C ASP A 39 10.46 -17.43 -0.13
N GLU A 40 11.46 -16.61 0.20
CA GLU A 40 11.59 -15.97 1.51
C GLU A 40 10.92 -14.59 1.56
N LYS A 41 10.55 -14.04 0.40
CA LYS A 41 10.02 -12.67 0.26
C LYS A 41 8.54 -12.63 -0.02
N ILE A 42 8.02 -13.64 -0.72
CA ILE A 42 6.60 -13.69 -1.11
C ILE A 42 5.80 -14.37 0.00
N ALA A 43 4.87 -13.63 0.58
CA ALA A 43 3.91 -14.13 1.56
C ALA A 43 2.52 -13.61 1.24
N HIS A 44 1.51 -14.46 1.44
CA HIS A 44 0.11 -14.10 1.32
C HIS A 44 -0.67 -14.76 2.46
N ASP A 45 -0.87 -14.03 3.55
CA ASP A 45 -1.49 -14.49 4.80
C ASP A 45 -2.25 -13.34 5.49
N ASP A 46 -2.73 -13.56 6.71
CA ASP A 46 -3.54 -12.63 7.49
C ASP A 46 -2.83 -11.29 7.82
N LYS A 47 -1.50 -11.25 7.77
CA LYS A 47 -0.68 -10.07 8.12
C LYS A 47 -0.01 -9.44 6.92
N ARG A 48 0.20 -10.20 5.85
CA ARG A 48 0.92 -9.74 4.66
C ARG A 48 0.21 -10.23 3.40
N PHE A 49 -0.28 -9.29 2.60
CA PHE A 49 -0.97 -9.57 1.35
C PHE A 49 0.00 -9.41 0.19
N CYS A 50 0.05 -10.42 -0.68
CA CYS A 50 0.70 -10.32 -1.98
C CYS A 50 -0.33 -10.08 -3.08
N ALA A 51 0.00 -9.16 -3.99
CA ALA A 51 -0.73 -8.86 -5.22
C ALA A 51 0.24 -8.60 -6.37
N VAL A 52 -0.28 -8.56 -7.60
CA VAL A 52 0.51 -8.39 -8.82
C VAL A 52 -0.05 -7.27 -9.68
N ALA A 53 0.81 -6.40 -10.19
CA ALA A 53 0.49 -5.39 -11.20
C ALA A 53 1.39 -5.59 -12.42
N THR A 54 0.85 -6.22 -13.46
CA THR A 54 1.62 -6.64 -14.63
C THR A 54 1.03 -6.11 -15.93
N PHE A 55 1.87 -6.02 -16.96
CA PHE A 55 1.39 -5.87 -18.34
C PHE A 55 0.96 -7.20 -18.97
N HIS A 56 1.22 -8.35 -18.36
CA HIS A 56 0.80 -9.64 -18.91
C HIS A 56 -0.73 -9.70 -19.13
N GLN A 57 -1.15 -10.40 -20.17
CA GLN A 57 -2.57 -10.49 -20.56
C GLN A 57 -3.34 -11.56 -19.79
N ASP A 58 -2.65 -12.64 -19.46
CA ASP A 58 -3.22 -13.82 -18.84
C ASP A 58 -2.90 -13.85 -17.33
N PRO A 59 -3.90 -13.62 -16.46
CA PRO A 59 -3.71 -13.68 -15.02
C PRO A 59 -3.52 -15.10 -14.48
N GLU A 60 -4.04 -16.13 -15.15
CA GLU A 60 -3.87 -17.53 -14.70
C GLU A 60 -2.42 -17.99 -14.93
N TYR A 61 -1.84 -17.62 -16.08
CA TYR A 61 -0.41 -17.81 -16.34
C TYR A 61 0.45 -17.16 -15.27
N VAL A 62 0.15 -15.91 -14.91
CA VAL A 62 0.86 -15.18 -13.85
C VAL A 62 0.69 -15.90 -12.50
N LEU A 63 -0.53 -16.29 -12.13
CA LEU A 63 -0.81 -17.01 -10.89
C LEU A 63 0.01 -18.31 -10.77
N SER A 64 0.21 -19.03 -11.87
CA SER A 64 0.97 -20.29 -11.89
C SER A 64 2.41 -20.15 -11.35
N TYR A 65 3.00 -18.94 -11.44
CA TYR A 65 4.32 -18.66 -10.87
C TYR A 65 4.27 -18.40 -9.36
N PHE A 66 3.18 -17.84 -8.85
CA PHE A 66 3.04 -17.50 -7.42
C PHE A 66 2.59 -18.69 -6.57
N LEU A 67 1.81 -19.63 -7.13
CA LEU A 67 1.36 -20.82 -6.39
C LEU A 67 2.52 -21.58 -5.73
N PRO A 68 3.59 -22.01 -6.43
CA PRO A 68 4.70 -22.71 -5.79
C PRO A 68 5.45 -21.84 -4.78
N LEU A 69 5.60 -20.53 -5.03
CA LEU A 69 6.24 -19.57 -4.11
C LEU A 69 5.44 -19.46 -2.79
N LEU A 70 4.11 -19.60 -2.87
CA LEU A 70 3.19 -19.62 -1.73
C LEU A 70 3.00 -21.02 -1.12
N LYS A 71 3.71 -22.04 -1.64
CA LYS A 71 3.59 -23.45 -1.26
C LYS A 71 2.17 -24.00 -1.47
N LEU A 72 1.54 -23.58 -2.56
CA LEU A 72 0.19 -23.95 -2.99
C LEU A 72 0.23 -24.59 -4.38
N THR A 73 -0.88 -25.20 -4.76
CA THR A 73 -1.10 -25.81 -6.07
C THR A 73 -2.38 -25.28 -6.71
N GLU A 74 -2.64 -25.61 -7.97
CA GLU A 74 -3.89 -25.24 -8.66
C GLU A 74 -5.13 -25.78 -7.92
N THR A 75 -5.02 -26.91 -7.22
CA THR A 75 -6.13 -27.48 -6.44
C THR A 75 -6.49 -26.67 -5.20
N ASP A 76 -5.64 -25.73 -4.80
CA ASP A 76 -5.89 -24.80 -3.70
C ASP A 76 -6.58 -23.52 -4.17
N VAL A 77 -6.77 -23.33 -5.48
CA VAL A 77 -7.49 -22.18 -6.05
C VAL A 77 -8.98 -22.48 -6.08
N GLU A 78 -9.77 -21.65 -5.40
CA GLU A 78 -11.23 -21.73 -5.37
C GLU A 78 -11.82 -21.06 -6.62
N THR A 79 -11.64 -21.69 -7.79
CA THR A 79 -11.94 -21.12 -9.12
C THR A 79 -13.39 -20.63 -9.28
N GLU A 80 -14.34 -21.30 -8.63
CA GLU A 80 -15.76 -20.92 -8.58
C GLU A 80 -16.04 -19.58 -7.87
N LYS A 81 -15.10 -19.08 -7.07
CA LYS A 81 -15.18 -17.78 -6.41
C LYS A 81 -14.36 -16.70 -7.13
N THR A 82 -13.66 -17.04 -8.22
CA THR A 82 -12.83 -16.06 -8.93
C THR A 82 -13.69 -14.92 -9.46
N GLU A 83 -13.32 -13.69 -9.08
CA GLU A 83 -14.03 -12.47 -9.44
C GLU A 83 -13.17 -11.61 -10.35
N THR A 84 -13.80 -10.94 -11.33
CA THR A 84 -13.13 -9.94 -12.16
C THR A 84 -13.80 -8.58 -11.99
N LEU A 85 -13.00 -7.55 -11.73
CA LEU A 85 -13.45 -6.16 -11.67
C LEU A 85 -12.78 -5.38 -12.80
N ALA A 86 -13.58 -4.80 -13.70
CA ALA A 86 -13.09 -4.01 -14.82
C ALA A 86 -13.04 -2.51 -14.47
N PHE A 87 -11.96 -1.86 -14.89
CA PHE A 87 -11.74 -0.43 -14.79
C PHE A 87 -11.47 0.13 -16.20
N LYS A 88 -11.31 1.45 -16.31
CA LYS A 88 -11.15 2.13 -17.62
C LYS A 88 -10.03 1.55 -18.51
N HIS A 89 -8.91 1.13 -17.93
CA HIS A 89 -7.72 0.69 -18.69
C HIS A 89 -7.20 -0.69 -18.27
N HIS A 90 -7.70 -1.23 -17.17
CA HIS A 90 -7.19 -2.47 -16.59
C HIS A 90 -8.33 -3.25 -15.95
N ARG A 91 -8.05 -4.49 -15.55
CA ARG A 91 -8.94 -5.33 -14.75
C ARG A 91 -8.18 -5.89 -13.57
N LEU A 92 -8.88 -6.15 -12.48
CA LEU A 92 -8.40 -6.94 -11.35
C LEU A 92 -9.05 -8.32 -11.43
N THR A 93 -8.24 -9.36 -11.39
CA THR A 93 -8.71 -10.75 -11.21
C THR A 93 -8.38 -11.16 -9.79
N LYS A 94 -9.39 -11.56 -9.03
CA LYS A 94 -9.27 -11.98 -7.63
C LYS A 94 -9.32 -13.50 -7.56
N PHE A 95 -8.22 -14.11 -7.17
CA PHE A 95 -8.15 -15.55 -6.92
C PHE A 95 -8.29 -15.81 -5.43
N TYR A 96 -9.30 -16.59 -5.05
CA TYR A 96 -9.46 -17.03 -3.68
C TYR A 96 -8.67 -18.32 -3.48
N LEU A 97 -7.80 -18.31 -2.48
CA LEU A 97 -6.91 -19.43 -2.18
C LEU A 97 -7.37 -20.09 -0.88
N LYS A 98 -7.42 -21.41 -0.88
CA LYS A 98 -7.86 -22.19 0.28
C LYS A 98 -7.07 -21.82 1.53
N GLY A 99 -7.79 -21.54 2.61
CA GLY A 99 -7.18 -21.18 3.90
C GLY A 99 -6.52 -19.81 3.93
N ARG A 100 -6.73 -18.95 2.93
CA ARG A 100 -6.29 -17.54 2.92
C ARG A 100 -7.49 -16.62 3.13
N PRO A 101 -7.38 -15.60 4.00
CA PRO A 101 -8.52 -14.74 4.34
C PRO A 101 -8.84 -13.71 3.26
N GLN A 102 -7.86 -13.32 2.46
CA GLN A 102 -7.99 -12.31 1.40
C GLN A 102 -7.72 -12.93 0.03
N PRO A 103 -8.27 -12.35 -1.05
CA PRO A 103 -7.96 -12.81 -2.40
C PRO A 103 -6.54 -12.41 -2.80
N PHE A 104 -5.87 -13.27 -3.56
CA PHE A 104 -4.69 -12.92 -4.32
C PHE A 104 -5.11 -12.15 -5.58
N ILE A 105 -4.68 -10.89 -5.71
CA ILE A 105 -5.15 -10.01 -6.78
C ILE A 105 -4.09 -9.88 -7.87
N ILE A 106 -4.49 -10.10 -9.12
CA ILE A 106 -3.66 -9.85 -10.31
C ILE A 106 -4.33 -8.78 -11.16
N ALA A 107 -3.67 -7.62 -11.27
CA ALA A 107 -4.05 -6.54 -12.16
C ALA A 107 -3.39 -6.70 -13.53
N THR A 108 -4.21 -6.70 -14.59
CA THR A 108 -3.77 -6.82 -15.99
C THR A 108 -4.42 -5.74 -16.86
N PRO A 109 -3.80 -5.32 -17.98
CA PRO A 109 -4.45 -4.40 -18.91
C PRO A 109 -5.73 -5.02 -19.50
N LEU A 110 -6.70 -4.19 -19.87
CA LEU A 110 -7.84 -4.69 -20.64
C LEU A 110 -7.38 -5.15 -22.03
N LEU A 111 -7.91 -6.30 -22.47
CA LEU A 111 -7.57 -6.91 -23.76
C LEU A 111 -8.12 -6.10 -24.95
N GLU A 112 -9.28 -5.46 -24.79
CA GLU A 112 -9.81 -4.53 -25.78
C GLU A 112 -8.91 -3.30 -25.87
N ASN A 113 -8.45 -2.95 -27.07
CA ASN A 113 -7.51 -1.84 -27.27
C ASN A 113 -6.23 -1.97 -26.40
N TYR A 114 -5.75 -3.21 -26.24
CA TYR A 114 -4.64 -3.55 -25.35
C TYR A 114 -3.42 -2.63 -25.44
N GLU A 115 -2.93 -2.33 -26.65
CA GLU A 115 -1.77 -1.45 -26.84
C GLU A 115 -2.00 -0.05 -26.27
N ASN A 116 -3.19 0.51 -26.47
CA ASN A 116 -3.54 1.82 -25.94
C ASN A 116 -3.63 1.79 -24.42
N ASN A 117 -4.23 0.73 -23.85
CA ASN A 117 -4.29 0.56 -22.40
C ASN A 117 -2.90 0.43 -21.79
N VAL A 118 -2.04 -0.44 -22.33
CA VAL A 118 -0.65 -0.60 -21.90
C VAL A 118 0.08 0.74 -21.96
N LYS A 119 -0.07 1.50 -23.05
CA LYS A 119 0.54 2.82 -23.18
C LYS A 119 0.05 3.78 -22.09
N THR A 120 -1.26 3.86 -21.85
CA THR A 120 -1.81 4.73 -20.79
C THR A 120 -1.34 4.33 -19.40
N ILE A 121 -1.34 3.03 -19.09
CA ILE A 121 -0.87 2.48 -17.81
C ILE A 121 0.63 2.77 -17.64
N TYR A 122 1.45 2.50 -18.66
CA TYR A 122 2.89 2.73 -18.63
C TYR A 122 3.22 4.21 -18.48
N ILE A 123 2.45 5.11 -19.11
CA ILE A 123 2.66 6.55 -18.97
C ILE A 123 2.59 6.97 -17.48
N GLN A 124 1.67 6.37 -16.75
CA GLN A 124 1.42 6.60 -15.32
C GLN A 124 2.25 5.69 -14.40
N GLY A 125 3.10 4.82 -14.96
CA GLY A 125 3.92 3.87 -14.20
C GLY A 125 3.10 2.88 -13.37
N LYS A 126 2.03 2.33 -13.94
CA LYS A 126 1.07 1.41 -13.28
C LYS A 126 0.31 1.97 -12.07
N ASN A 127 0.49 3.24 -11.70
CA ASN A 127 -0.19 3.84 -10.54
C ASN A 127 -1.71 3.62 -10.48
N ILE A 128 -2.41 3.60 -11.63
CA ILE A 128 -3.85 3.31 -11.67
C ILE A 128 -4.20 1.87 -11.28
N MET A 129 -3.32 0.90 -11.56
CA MET A 129 -3.46 -0.48 -11.09
C MET A 129 -3.14 -0.59 -9.61
N LEU A 130 -2.05 0.06 -9.15
CA LEU A 130 -1.64 0.05 -7.74
C LEU A 130 -2.75 0.61 -6.83
N GLU A 131 -3.37 1.71 -7.24
CA GLU A 131 -4.51 2.33 -6.54
C GLU A 131 -5.74 1.40 -6.51
N SER A 132 -6.03 0.76 -7.64
CA SER A 132 -7.18 -0.16 -7.73
C SER A 132 -6.96 -1.43 -6.89
N ILE A 133 -5.73 -1.95 -6.83
CA ILE A 133 -5.36 -3.05 -5.92
C ILE A 133 -5.54 -2.62 -4.46
N SER A 134 -5.00 -1.45 -4.10
CA SER A 134 -5.02 -0.92 -2.73
C SER A 134 -6.43 -0.60 -2.22
N THR A 135 -7.38 -0.32 -3.13
CA THR A 135 -8.79 -0.09 -2.79
C THR A 135 -9.62 -1.37 -2.76
N ALA A 136 -9.18 -2.42 -3.45
CA ALA A 136 -9.84 -3.73 -3.47
C ALA A 136 -9.53 -4.61 -2.24
N LEU A 137 -8.55 -4.22 -1.43
CA LEU A 137 -8.14 -4.90 -0.20
C LEU A 137 -8.44 -4.06 1.05
N PRO A 138 -8.45 -4.66 2.26
CA PRO A 138 -8.51 -3.92 3.51
C PRO A 138 -7.40 -2.86 3.61
N PRO A 139 -7.62 -1.75 4.36
CA PRO A 139 -6.56 -0.76 4.60
C PRO A 139 -5.31 -1.40 5.18
N CYS A 140 -4.15 -1.12 4.56
CA CYS A 140 -2.84 -1.64 4.98
C CYS A 140 -2.01 -0.54 5.64
N SER A 141 -1.18 -0.91 6.62
CA SER A 141 -0.25 -0.02 7.34
C SER A 141 1.01 0.29 6.54
N GLU A 142 1.42 -0.61 5.66
CA GLU A 142 2.58 -0.45 4.78
C GLU A 142 2.27 -0.96 3.38
N TYR A 143 2.87 -0.31 2.37
CA TYR A 143 2.76 -0.70 0.98
C TYR A 143 4.15 -0.81 0.37
N HIS A 144 4.46 -1.95 -0.25
CA HIS A 144 5.70 -2.20 -0.96
C HIS A 144 5.41 -2.45 -2.43
N TYR A 145 6.27 -1.90 -3.30
CA TYR A 145 6.16 -2.08 -4.74
C TYR A 145 7.49 -2.49 -5.35
N TYR A 146 7.47 -3.60 -6.09
CA TYR A 146 8.64 -4.22 -6.71
C TYR A 146 8.45 -4.22 -8.22
N ASP A 147 9.32 -3.55 -8.97
CA ASP A 147 9.22 -3.45 -10.43
C ASP A 147 10.60 -3.28 -11.06
N ASP A 148 10.81 -3.88 -12.22
CA ASP A 148 12.07 -3.84 -12.97
C ASP A 148 12.11 -2.70 -14.02
N SER A 149 11.05 -1.90 -14.12
CA SER A 149 11.00 -0.67 -14.91
C SER A 149 11.33 0.54 -14.06
N GLU A 150 12.41 1.26 -14.40
CA GLU A 150 12.78 2.50 -13.71
C GLU A 150 11.65 3.55 -13.75
N ARG A 151 10.84 3.56 -14.82
CA ARG A 151 9.69 4.46 -14.94
C ARG A 151 8.62 4.14 -13.90
N CYS A 152 8.20 2.88 -13.83
CA CYS A 152 7.16 2.45 -12.88
C CYS A 152 7.63 2.65 -11.44
N TYR A 153 8.86 2.25 -11.13
CA TYR A 153 9.52 2.52 -9.85
C TYR A 153 9.48 4.01 -9.48
N THR A 154 9.91 4.89 -10.39
CA THR A 154 9.97 6.33 -10.12
C THR A 154 8.58 6.93 -9.92
N LYS A 155 7.60 6.52 -10.74
CA LYS A 155 6.21 7.01 -10.63
C LYS A 155 5.48 6.52 -9.38
N ALA A 156 5.76 5.31 -8.91
CA ALA A 156 5.24 4.83 -7.63
C ALA A 156 5.87 5.58 -6.46
N ARG A 157 7.19 5.83 -6.51
CA ARG A 157 7.90 6.65 -5.51
C ARG A 157 7.31 8.06 -5.38
N GLU A 158 6.98 8.71 -6.49
CA GLU A 158 6.36 10.04 -6.50
C GLU A 158 5.02 10.10 -5.75
N LYS A 159 4.34 8.96 -5.53
CA LYS A 159 3.09 8.92 -4.74
C LYS A 159 3.31 9.10 -3.25
N GLY A 160 4.52 8.85 -2.73
CA GLY A 160 4.83 9.02 -1.31
C GLY A 160 4.13 8.06 -0.35
N ILE A 161 3.56 6.95 -0.86
CA ILE A 161 2.88 5.93 -0.04
C ILE A 161 3.52 4.54 -0.13
N PHE A 162 4.43 4.32 -1.09
CA PHE A 162 5.07 3.03 -1.33
C PHE A 162 6.55 3.06 -0.93
N HIS A 163 6.98 2.03 -0.19
CA HIS A 163 8.36 1.56 -0.27
C HIS A 163 8.58 0.95 -1.65
N CYS A 164 9.54 1.47 -2.41
CA CYS A 164 9.74 1.06 -3.80
C CYS A 164 11.09 0.34 -3.95
N TYR A 165 11.11 -0.72 -4.74
CA TYR A 165 12.29 -1.54 -5.00
C TYR A 165 12.47 -1.70 -6.51
N TYR A 166 13.55 -1.13 -7.04
CA TYR A 166 13.89 -1.23 -8.46
C TYR A 166 14.63 -2.54 -8.70
N VAL A 167 13.94 -3.52 -9.26
CA VAL A 167 14.46 -4.89 -9.43
C VAL A 167 15.47 -4.95 -10.56
N ASP A 168 16.54 -5.73 -10.38
CA ASP A 168 17.48 -6.02 -11.45
C ASP A 168 16.89 -7.04 -12.43
N LYS A 169 16.37 -6.53 -13.55
CA LYS A 169 15.79 -7.35 -14.63
C LYS A 169 16.75 -8.41 -15.19
N ASP A 170 18.06 -8.12 -15.20
CA ASP A 170 19.07 -8.96 -15.85
C ASP A 170 19.61 -10.05 -14.91
N ALA A 171 19.30 -9.99 -13.61
CA ALA A 171 19.74 -10.97 -12.62
C ALA A 171 18.82 -12.21 -12.60
N SER A 172 19.40 -13.41 -12.50
CA SER A 172 18.65 -14.67 -12.33
C SER A 172 18.17 -14.92 -10.89
N ARG A 173 18.53 -14.04 -9.96
CA ARG A 173 18.09 -14.03 -8.56
C ARG A 173 17.44 -12.69 -8.26
N LEU A 174 16.53 -12.65 -7.29
CA LEU A 174 15.98 -11.38 -6.83
C LEU A 174 17.11 -10.51 -6.25
N SER A 175 17.28 -9.32 -6.83
CA SER A 175 18.19 -8.29 -6.35
C SER A 175 17.69 -6.91 -6.77
N PHE A 176 18.05 -5.89 -6.00
CA PHE A 176 17.58 -4.52 -6.21
C PHE A 176 18.73 -3.62 -6.67
N LYS A 177 18.50 -2.84 -7.73
CA LYS A 177 19.40 -1.79 -8.21
C LYS A 177 19.30 -0.53 -7.35
N LYS A 178 18.09 -0.20 -6.89
CA LYS A 178 17.77 0.95 -6.05
C LYS A 178 16.63 0.59 -5.11
N GLU A 179 16.63 1.22 -3.94
CA GLU A 179 15.53 1.13 -2.99
C GLU A 179 15.14 2.54 -2.56
N TYR A 180 13.85 2.75 -2.36
CA TYR A 180 13.29 3.95 -1.76
C TYR A 180 12.42 3.55 -0.59
N HIS A 181 12.79 4.04 0.59
CA HIS A 181 12.03 3.86 1.82
C HIS A 181 11.31 5.17 2.15
N LEU A 182 10.09 5.06 2.65
CA LEU A 182 9.32 6.20 3.12
C LEU A 182 10.05 6.89 4.27
N THR A 183 9.83 8.19 4.40
CA THR A 183 10.26 8.93 5.60
C THR A 183 9.37 8.55 6.78
N ALA A 184 9.87 8.72 8.01
CA ALA A 184 9.09 8.47 9.23
C ALA A 184 7.72 9.17 9.20
N ALA A 185 7.68 10.41 8.70
CA ALA A 185 6.45 11.20 8.52
C ALA A 185 5.46 10.53 7.55
N ALA A 186 5.95 10.07 6.39
CA ALA A 186 5.11 9.43 5.39
C ALA A 186 4.60 8.06 5.87
N GLU A 187 5.44 7.25 6.51
CA GLU A 187 5.03 5.99 7.14
C GLU A 187 3.92 6.20 8.17
N LEU A 188 4.10 7.19 9.05
CA LEU A 188 3.11 7.51 10.08
C LEU A 188 1.78 7.97 9.46
N SER A 189 1.84 8.82 8.42
CA SER A 189 0.65 9.24 7.67
C SER A 189 -0.10 8.05 7.07
N VAL A 190 0.60 7.09 6.45
CA VAL A 190 -0.02 5.88 5.87
C VAL A 190 -0.71 5.06 6.97
N LEU A 191 -0.02 4.82 8.09
CA LEU A 191 -0.54 4.08 9.24
C LEU A 191 -1.80 4.73 9.83
N LEU A 192 -1.76 6.04 10.10
CA LEU A 192 -2.89 6.79 10.66
C LEU A 192 -4.09 6.80 9.71
N ASN A 193 -3.85 6.96 8.41
CA ASN A 193 -4.91 6.92 7.41
C ASN A 193 -5.54 5.52 7.30
N ALA A 194 -4.74 4.45 7.40
CA ALA A 194 -5.24 3.08 7.40
C ALA A 194 -6.09 2.80 8.65
N TYR A 195 -5.63 3.23 9.83
CA TYR A 195 -6.39 3.12 11.07
C TYR A 195 -7.71 3.88 10.99
N LYS A 196 -7.68 5.14 10.52
CA LYS A 196 -8.88 5.95 10.32
C LYS A 196 -9.90 5.26 9.42
N ARG A 197 -9.47 4.76 8.25
CA ARG A 197 -10.36 4.05 7.31
C ARG A 197 -10.94 2.77 7.90
N LEU A 198 -10.18 2.08 8.75
CA LEU A 198 -10.65 0.91 9.47
C LEU A 198 -11.77 1.29 10.45
N GLN A 199 -11.59 2.37 11.22
CA GLN A 199 -12.60 2.86 12.16
C GLN A 199 -13.85 3.38 11.45
N GLU A 200 -13.69 4.16 10.39
CA GLU A 200 -14.80 4.66 9.57
C GLU A 200 -15.57 3.53 8.87
N GLY A 201 -14.91 2.43 8.50
CA GLY A 201 -15.55 1.23 7.96
C GLY A 201 -16.32 0.41 8.99
N LEU A 202 -16.06 0.59 10.29
CA LEU A 202 -16.82 -0.02 11.39
C LEU A 202 -18.06 0.80 11.77
N GLU A 203 -18.11 2.08 11.37
CA GLU A 203 -19.33 2.90 11.44
C GLU A 203 -20.29 2.48 10.32
N ILE A 204 -21.34 1.75 10.70
CA ILE A 204 -22.40 1.17 9.86
C ILE A 204 -22.75 2.05 8.63
N PRO A 205 -22.77 1.51 7.39
CA PRO A 205 -23.25 2.26 6.24
C PRO A 205 -24.74 2.56 6.40
N SER A 206 -25.10 3.83 6.30
CA SER A 206 -26.49 4.24 6.08
C SER A 206 -26.97 3.64 4.75
N PRO A 207 -28.18 3.04 4.66
CA PRO A 207 -28.61 2.19 3.55
C PRO A 207 -28.84 2.89 2.19
N ASN A 208 -28.37 4.13 1.99
CA ASN A 208 -28.75 4.98 0.85
C ASN A 208 -27.59 5.57 0.02
N SER A 209 -26.36 5.05 0.10
CA SER A 209 -25.28 5.51 -0.81
C SER A 209 -25.01 4.49 -1.92
N GLU A 210 -25.29 4.87 -3.16
CA GLU A 210 -24.92 4.17 -4.41
C GLU A 210 -23.40 4.23 -4.68
N THR A 211 -22.59 3.82 -3.71
CA THR A 211 -21.16 3.56 -3.88
C THR A 211 -20.94 2.05 -3.81
N PRO A 212 -20.09 1.44 -4.66
CA PRO A 212 -19.86 0.00 -4.61
C PRO A 212 -19.26 -0.39 -3.25
N LEU A 213 -20.10 -0.96 -2.38
CA LEU A 213 -19.76 -1.54 -1.08
C LEU A 213 -18.93 -2.80 -1.28
N VAL A 214 -17.66 -2.66 -1.67
CA VAL A 214 -16.75 -3.80 -1.88
C VAL A 214 -15.95 -4.10 -0.61
N ALA A 215 -15.65 -3.11 0.25
CA ALA A 215 -14.76 -3.30 1.40
C ALA A 215 -15.40 -3.94 2.65
N LEU A 216 -16.74 -4.08 2.71
CA LEU A 216 -17.44 -4.48 3.94
C LEU A 216 -17.90 -5.94 3.98
N SER A 217 -17.95 -6.64 2.84
CA SER A 217 -18.28 -8.08 2.84
C SER A 217 -17.19 -8.94 3.48
N PHE A 218 -15.97 -8.41 3.63
CA PHE A 218 -14.80 -9.14 4.12
C PHE A 218 -14.74 -9.30 5.65
N TYR A 219 -15.54 -8.53 6.40
CA TYR A 219 -15.57 -8.62 7.86
C TYR A 219 -16.70 -9.51 8.41
N SER A 220 -17.61 -10.01 7.54
CA SER A 220 -18.82 -10.71 7.97
C SER A 220 -18.76 -12.24 7.98
N ASN A 221 -17.68 -12.90 7.51
CA ASN A 221 -17.66 -14.37 7.43
C ASN A 221 -16.80 -15.02 8.51
N LYS A 222 -17.33 -15.03 9.74
CA LYS A 222 -17.20 -16.20 10.62
C LYS A 222 -18.56 -16.88 10.70
N THR A 223 -18.76 -17.93 9.92
CA THR A 223 -19.77 -18.95 10.21
C THR A 223 -19.39 -19.64 11.51
N VAL A 224 -19.86 -19.08 12.63
CA VAL A 224 -19.85 -19.73 13.94
C VAL A 224 -20.98 -20.75 13.94
N SER A 225 -20.66 -21.97 13.53
CA SER A 225 -21.32 -23.16 14.08
C SER A 225 -20.79 -23.34 15.50
N ASP A 226 -21.42 -22.72 16.49
CA ASP A 226 -21.97 -23.45 17.64
C ASP A 226 -22.65 -22.50 18.63
N LYS A 227 -23.64 -23.06 19.30
CA LYS A 227 -24.59 -22.44 20.21
C LYS A 227 -23.93 -21.59 21.31
N GLY A 228 -24.47 -20.37 21.45
CA GLY A 228 -24.73 -19.75 22.75
C GLY A 228 -23.52 -19.21 23.51
N LYS A 229 -23.16 -17.96 23.19
CA LYS A 229 -22.94 -16.88 24.17
C LYS A 229 -22.64 -15.60 23.40
N ASP A 230 -23.54 -14.63 23.54
CA ASP A 230 -23.33 -13.25 23.15
C ASP A 230 -22.02 -12.75 23.80
N LEU A 231 -21.03 -12.48 22.96
CA LEU A 231 -19.93 -11.60 23.29
C LEU A 231 -20.06 -10.41 22.35
N GLU A 232 -20.88 -9.45 22.79
CA GLU A 232 -20.80 -8.07 22.36
C GLU A 232 -19.36 -7.59 22.59
N LEU A 233 -18.59 -7.48 21.52
CA LEU A 233 -17.34 -6.74 21.50
C LEU A 233 -17.58 -5.47 20.67
N GLU A 234 -18.41 -4.59 21.24
CA GLU A 234 -18.42 -3.17 20.86
C GLU A 234 -17.14 -2.54 21.44
N GLN A 235 -16.08 -2.47 20.65
CA GLN A 235 -15.05 -1.47 20.87
C GLN A 235 -15.23 -0.39 19.80
N LYS A 236 -16.04 0.61 20.14
CA LYS A 236 -15.97 1.91 19.48
C LYS A 236 -14.60 2.50 19.82
N ALA A 237 -13.80 2.85 18.82
CA ALA A 237 -12.72 3.79 19.08
C ALA A 237 -13.31 5.00 19.80
N ASP A 238 -12.68 5.42 20.90
CA ASP A 238 -13.11 6.62 21.59
C ASP A 238 -13.07 7.77 20.59
N ARG A 239 -14.14 8.56 20.53
CA ARG A 239 -14.25 9.73 19.66
C ARG A 239 -13.07 10.67 19.88
N GLY A 240 -12.51 10.70 21.10
CA GLY A 240 -11.27 11.40 21.42
C GLY A 240 -10.04 10.88 20.68
N GLN A 241 -9.87 9.57 20.56
CA GLN A 241 -8.73 8.96 19.86
C GLN A 241 -8.79 9.25 18.35
N LEU A 242 -9.97 9.14 17.73
CA LEU A 242 -10.11 9.47 16.30
C LEU A 242 -9.87 10.96 16.04
N GLN A 243 -10.26 11.84 16.96
CA GLN A 243 -9.94 13.27 16.89
C GLN A 243 -8.43 13.50 16.98
N ALA A 244 -7.73 12.86 17.92
CA ALA A 244 -6.28 12.95 18.04
C ALA A 244 -5.55 12.43 16.78
N VAL A 245 -6.03 11.33 16.18
CA VAL A 245 -5.52 10.81 14.90
C VAL A 245 -5.68 11.83 13.79
N ASN A 246 -6.85 12.47 13.67
CA ASN A 246 -7.09 13.49 12.65
C ASN A 246 -6.20 14.73 12.87
N SER A 247 -6.02 15.16 14.11
CA SER A 247 -5.14 16.30 14.45
C SER A 247 -3.68 16.00 14.09
N LEU A 248 -3.18 14.82 14.46
CA LEU A 248 -1.81 14.40 14.11
C LEU A 248 -1.63 14.24 12.59
N PHE A 249 -2.60 13.61 11.91
CA PHE A 249 -2.57 13.46 10.47
C PHE A 249 -2.56 14.83 9.76
N ALA A 250 -3.39 15.78 10.21
CA ALA A 250 -3.40 17.14 9.67
C ALA A 250 -2.09 17.88 9.95
N PHE A 251 -1.50 17.72 11.15
CA PHE A 251 -0.21 18.31 11.49
C PHE A 251 0.93 17.79 10.60
N ILE A 252 1.00 16.48 10.36
CA ILE A 252 2.05 15.89 9.51
C ILE A 252 1.92 16.42 8.08
N ASN A 253 0.70 16.55 7.56
CA ASN A 253 0.43 16.93 6.18
C ASN A 253 0.24 18.45 5.95
N SER A 254 0.57 19.29 6.94
CA SER A 254 0.52 20.76 6.82
C SER A 254 1.82 21.41 7.27
N SER A 255 1.97 22.72 7.07
CA SER A 255 3.07 23.52 7.63
C SER A 255 2.79 23.99 9.07
N SER A 256 1.78 23.45 9.74
CA SER A 256 1.39 23.91 11.08
C SER A 256 2.51 23.73 12.10
N THR A 257 2.70 24.74 12.95
CA THR A 257 3.59 24.74 14.11
C THR A 257 2.81 24.69 15.43
N ALA A 258 1.48 24.53 15.36
CA ALA A 258 0.60 24.46 16.53
C ALA A 258 0.84 23.16 17.32
N GLU A 259 0.60 23.23 18.63
CA GLU A 259 0.58 22.04 19.48
C GLU A 259 -0.60 21.14 19.14
N ILE A 260 -0.40 19.84 19.30
CA ILE A 260 -1.43 18.82 19.05
C ILE A 260 -1.98 18.41 20.41
N GLU A 261 -3.22 18.81 20.70
CA GLU A 261 -3.92 18.37 21.90
C GLU A 261 -4.28 16.88 21.81
N GLY A 262 -4.13 16.13 22.92
CA GLY A 262 -4.58 14.74 23.04
C GLY A 262 -3.67 13.70 22.41
N LEU A 263 -2.38 14.00 22.17
CA LEU A 263 -1.40 13.02 21.67
C LEU A 263 -1.28 11.79 22.58
N GLU A 264 -1.44 11.97 23.89
CA GLU A 264 -1.40 10.91 24.89
C GLU A 264 -2.47 9.83 24.64
N LEU A 265 -3.61 10.19 24.04
CA LEU A 265 -4.69 9.25 23.70
C LEU A 265 -4.29 8.28 22.59
N LEU A 266 -3.24 8.60 21.82
CA LEU A 266 -2.72 7.74 20.77
C LEU A 266 -1.88 6.58 21.32
N ALA A 267 -1.41 6.67 22.57
CA ALA A 267 -0.64 5.62 23.23
C ALA A 267 -1.50 4.48 23.76
N GLU A 268 -2.83 4.59 23.65
CA GLU A 268 -3.81 3.64 24.19
C GLU A 268 -4.20 2.56 23.18
N ASP A 269 -4.61 1.40 23.70
CA ASP A 269 -5.16 0.27 22.96
C ASP A 269 -4.31 -0.21 21.76
N GLU A 270 -4.97 -0.61 20.68
CA GLU A 270 -4.36 -1.21 19.50
C GLU A 270 -3.57 -0.17 18.67
N LEU A 271 -4.04 1.08 18.63
CA LEU A 271 -3.33 2.17 17.98
C LEU A 271 -1.99 2.44 18.67
N GLY A 272 -1.96 2.39 20.01
CA GLY A 272 -0.73 2.53 20.78
C GLY A 272 0.31 1.45 20.45
N LEU A 273 -0.11 0.21 20.16
CA LEU A 273 0.80 -0.85 19.69
C LEU A 273 1.35 -0.55 18.30
N LEU A 274 0.50 -0.12 17.36
CA LEU A 274 0.92 0.25 16.01
C LEU A 274 1.91 1.43 16.01
N ILE A 275 1.67 2.43 16.85
CA ILE A 275 2.57 3.57 17.01
C ILE A 275 3.90 3.12 17.61
N LYS A 276 3.91 2.26 18.63
CA LYS A 276 5.15 1.72 19.21
C LYS A 276 5.99 0.91 18.23
N ASP A 277 5.34 0.14 17.35
CA ASP A 277 6.03 -0.56 16.27
C ASP A 277 6.69 0.44 15.31
N TRP A 278 5.98 1.51 14.95
CA TRP A 278 6.53 2.61 14.14
C TRP A 278 7.69 3.33 14.85
N GLU A 279 7.57 3.62 16.15
CA GLU A 279 8.63 4.25 16.96
C GLU A 279 9.88 3.38 17.01
N THR A 280 9.70 2.06 17.18
CA THR A 280 10.79 1.08 17.22
C THR A 280 11.49 1.00 15.86
N LYS A 281 10.71 0.96 14.77
CA LYS A 281 11.22 0.94 13.39
C LYS A 281 12.04 2.19 13.07
N ASN A 282 11.53 3.36 13.46
CA ASN A 282 12.13 4.67 13.15
C ASN A 282 13.13 5.16 14.20
N LYS A 283 13.27 4.46 15.33
CA LYS A 283 14.17 4.80 16.45
C LYS A 283 13.94 6.21 16.99
N VAL A 284 12.68 6.63 17.05
CA VAL A 284 12.24 7.94 17.54
C VAL A 284 10.88 7.77 18.21
N THR A 285 10.64 8.46 19.33
CA THR A 285 9.30 8.47 19.94
C THR A 285 8.39 9.45 19.20
N LEU A 286 7.08 9.25 19.29
CA LEU A 286 6.09 10.13 18.68
C LEU A 286 6.28 11.59 19.14
N ASP A 287 6.46 11.80 20.45
CA ASP A 287 6.71 13.13 21.02
C ASP A 287 7.97 13.77 20.43
N GLN A 288 9.08 13.04 20.39
CA GLN A 288 10.34 13.53 19.82
C GLN A 288 10.20 13.86 18.34
N PHE A 289 9.45 13.06 17.60
CA PHE A 289 9.18 13.30 16.19
C PHE A 289 8.36 14.59 15.99
N VAL A 290 7.26 14.76 16.73
CA VAL A 290 6.41 15.95 16.65
C VAL A 290 7.19 17.21 17.05
N SER A 291 7.96 17.17 18.14
CA SER A 291 8.79 18.30 18.59
C SER A 291 9.82 18.69 17.54
N ARG A 292 10.59 17.73 16.99
CA ARG A 292 11.58 18.02 15.95
C ARG A 292 10.95 18.58 14.69
N LEU A 293 9.84 18.00 14.23
CA LEU A 293 9.16 18.46 13.03
C LEU A 293 8.64 19.90 13.20
N ARG A 294 8.17 20.26 14.41
CA ARG A 294 7.77 21.63 14.76
C ARG A 294 8.96 22.59 14.76
N GLU A 295 10.07 22.21 15.40
CA GLU A 295 11.31 23.00 15.44
C GLU A 295 11.86 23.27 14.03
N ASP A 296 11.93 22.24 13.18
CA ASP A 296 12.39 22.37 11.79
C ASP A 296 11.52 23.35 10.99
N ARG A 297 10.20 23.35 11.21
CA ARG A 297 9.26 24.27 10.54
C ARG A 297 9.45 25.71 11.03
N LEU A 298 9.58 25.92 12.33
CA LEU A 298 9.84 27.25 12.91
C LEU A 298 11.15 27.83 12.40
N ALA A 299 12.21 27.01 12.30
CA ALA A 299 13.50 27.46 11.76
C ALA A 299 13.42 27.90 10.29
N VAL A 300 12.58 27.24 9.48
CA VAL A 300 12.33 27.64 8.08
C VAL A 300 11.54 28.96 8.02
N GLU A 301 10.53 29.15 8.88
CA GLU A 301 9.77 30.40 8.95
C GLU A 301 10.65 31.58 9.36
N GLU A 302 11.53 31.41 10.35
CA GLU A 302 12.49 32.43 10.77
C GLU A 302 13.45 32.80 9.62
N TYR A 303 14.00 31.81 8.92
CA TYR A 303 14.92 32.04 7.80
C TYR A 303 14.26 32.79 6.62
N VAL A 304 13.00 32.46 6.28
CA VAL A 304 12.26 33.14 5.22
C VAL A 304 11.91 34.58 5.62
N SER A 305 11.68 34.84 6.91
CA SER A 305 11.38 36.20 7.41
C SER A 305 12.60 37.14 7.37
N ASP A 306 13.83 36.61 7.46
CA ASP A 306 15.06 37.40 7.41
C ASP A 306 15.49 37.75 5.96
N ASP A 307 15.13 36.95 4.96
CA ASP A 307 15.47 37.20 3.55
C ASP A 307 14.58 38.27 2.89
N GLU A 308 13.43 38.62 3.48
CA GLU A 308 12.63 39.80 3.05
C GLU A 308 13.28 41.15 3.42
N HIS A 309 14.42 41.16 4.10
CA HIS A 309 15.16 42.38 4.47
C HIS A 309 16.17 42.88 3.43
N TYR A 310 16.25 42.30 2.22
CA TYR A 310 17.13 42.77 1.13
C TYR A 310 16.43 43.37 -0.10
N GLU A 311 15.17 43.80 -0.01
CA GLU A 311 14.55 44.70 -1.00
C GLU A 311 14.18 46.05 -0.39
N ASN A 312 15.19 46.83 0.06
CA ASN A 312 15.10 48.29 0.16
C ASN A 312 16.48 48.90 0.45
N VAL A 313 17.36 48.89 -0.56
CA VAL A 313 18.47 49.86 -0.61
C VAL A 313 18.42 50.59 -1.94
N GLU A 314 17.36 51.40 -2.13
CA GLU A 314 17.43 52.62 -2.95
C GLU A 314 18.41 53.61 -2.29
N PHE A 315 19.71 53.33 -2.28
CA PHE A 315 20.71 54.37 -2.01
C PHE A 315 22.03 53.98 -2.65
N LEU A 316 22.19 54.39 -3.92
CA LEU A 316 23.43 54.92 -4.47
C LEU A 316 23.11 55.64 -5.80
N LYS A 317 22.45 56.80 -5.68
CA LYS A 317 22.72 57.91 -6.60
C LYS A 317 23.94 58.66 -6.06
N LEU A 318 25.00 58.75 -6.87
CA LEU A 318 25.78 59.95 -7.21
C LEU A 318 27.25 59.58 -7.48
N GLY A 319 27.71 59.93 -8.70
CA GLY A 319 29.10 59.82 -9.16
C GLY A 319 29.16 59.64 -10.66
#